data_AF-A0A1V2IKZ2-F1
#
_entry.id   AF-A0A1V2IKZ2-F1
#
_cell.length_a   1.000
_cell.length_b   1.000
_cell.length_c   1.000
_cell.angle_alpha   90.00
_cell.angle_beta   90.00
_cell.angle_gamma   90.00
#
_symmetry.space_group_name_H-M   'P 1'
#
loop_
_entity.id
_entity.type
_entity.pdbx_description
1 polymer ?
#
loop_
_entity_poly.entity_id
_entity_poly.type
_entity_poly.pdbx_seq_one_letter_code
_entity_poly.pdbx_strand_id
1 'polypeptide(L)' 'MTAPTTSPDEDDDLSMIATDEDLHQAWLNALQLVGYSYEELEEQARTGAFKSATAHRCWHIIKSLLPWREPPA' A
#
# COMPACT_ATOMS: atom_id res chain seq x y z
N MET A 1 -18.35 -24.72 44.74
CA MET A 1 -19.13 -24.54 43.50
C MET A 1 -18.45 -23.48 42.67
N THR A 2 -18.30 -23.77 41.40
CA THR A 2 -17.28 -23.31 40.44
C THR A 2 -17.53 -21.88 39.97
N ALA A 3 -16.49 -21.05 39.96
CA ALA A 3 -16.49 -19.80 39.18
C ALA A 3 -16.34 -20.17 37.70
N PRO A 4 -17.16 -19.65 36.78
CA PRO A 4 -16.89 -19.81 35.36
C PRO A 4 -15.66 -18.97 35.00
N THR A 5 -14.52 -19.62 34.81
CA THR A 5 -13.44 -19.12 33.95
C THR A 5 -14.00 -19.17 32.53
N THR A 6 -14.39 -18.01 32.00
CA THR A 6 -14.54 -17.85 30.56
C THR A 6 -13.15 -17.52 30.03
N SER A 7 -12.63 -18.42 29.20
CA SER A 7 -11.38 -18.22 28.46
C SER A 7 -11.54 -17.03 27.50
N PRO A 8 -10.46 -16.30 27.15
CA PRO A 8 -10.48 -15.35 26.06
C PRO A 8 -10.58 -16.13 24.74
N ASP A 9 -11.79 -16.31 24.25
CA ASP A 9 -12.06 -16.70 22.87
C ASP A 9 -12.15 -15.42 22.05
N GLU A 10 -11.00 -14.76 21.87
CA GLU A 10 -10.79 -13.80 20.79
C GLU A 10 -9.61 -14.31 19.97
N ASP A 11 -9.77 -15.53 19.44
CA ASP A 11 -9.22 -15.89 18.14
C ASP A 11 -10.07 -15.12 17.09
N ASP A 12 -10.10 -13.79 17.22
CA ASP A 12 -10.61 -12.91 16.19
C ASP A 12 -9.57 -13.01 15.08
N ASP A 13 -9.93 -13.76 14.05
CA ASP A 13 -9.33 -13.76 12.74
C ASP A 13 -9.25 -12.30 12.28
N LEU A 14 -8.22 -11.59 12.75
CA LEU A 14 -7.81 -10.27 12.33
C LEU A 14 -7.32 -10.43 10.89
N SER A 15 -8.25 -10.68 9.97
CA SER A 15 -8.09 -10.26 8.61
C SER A 15 -7.92 -8.75 8.70
N MET A 16 -6.67 -8.30 8.79
CA MET A 16 -6.31 -6.90 8.63
C MET A 16 -6.65 -6.54 7.18
N ILE A 17 -7.93 -6.24 6.96
CA ILE A 17 -8.38 -5.64 5.72
C ILE A 17 -7.79 -4.24 5.75
N ALA A 18 -6.72 -4.04 4.97
CA ALA A 18 -6.12 -2.73 4.79
C ALA A 18 -7.23 -1.74 4.42
N THR A 19 -7.38 -0.69 5.22
CA THR A 19 -8.35 0.37 4.95
C THR A 19 -7.88 1.20 3.75
N ASP A 20 -8.79 1.95 3.13
CA ASP A 20 -8.45 2.92 2.07
C ASP A 20 -7.35 3.89 2.52
N GLU A 21 -7.37 4.32 3.78
CA GLU A 21 -6.34 5.16 4.38
C GLU A 21 -4.97 4.45 4.48
N ASP A 22 -4.94 3.16 4.83
CA ASP A 22 -3.71 2.37 4.89
C ASP A 22 -3.08 2.22 3.50
N LEU A 23 -3.91 1.95 2.48
CA LEU A 23 -3.46 1.88 1.09
C LEU A 23 -2.98 3.24 0.58
N HIS A 24 -3.65 4.33 0.97
CA HIS A 24 -3.25 5.70 0.64
C HIS A 24 -1.89 6.05 1.29
N GLN A 25 -1.70 5.71 2.56
CA GLN A 25 -0.42 5.90 3.24
C GLN A 25 0.68 5.05 2.62
N ALA A 26 0.41 3.80 2.26
CA ALA A 26 1.36 2.94 1.56
C ALA A 26 1.79 3.53 0.21
N TRP A 27 0.86 4.16 -0.52
CA TRP A 27 1.13 4.87 -1.77
C TRP A 27 2.03 6.09 -1.55
N LEU A 28 1.71 6.96 -0.59
CA LEU A 28 2.54 8.13 -0.26
C LEU A 28 3.94 7.72 0.20
N ASN A 29 4.05 6.68 1.04
CA ASN A 29 5.33 6.14 1.50
C ASN A 29 6.16 5.59 0.33
N ALA A 30 5.53 4.91 -0.63
CA ALA A 30 6.23 4.40 -1.82
C ALA A 30 6.81 5.54 -2.68
N LEU A 31 6.09 6.66 -2.81
CA LEU A 31 6.56 7.87 -3.49
C LEU A 31 7.71 8.54 -2.72
N GLN A 32 7.59 8.67 -1.40
CA GLN A 32 8.65 9.22 -0.57
C GLN A 32 9.94 8.37 -0.62
N LEU A 33 9.81 7.04 -0.62
CA LEU A 33 10.94 6.11 -0.66
C LEU A 33 11.75 6.22 -1.95
N VAL A 34 11.09 6.46 -3.08
CA VAL A 34 11.76 6.58 -4.37
C VAL A 34 12.21 8.02 -4.67
N GLY A 35 11.62 9.01 -3.99
CA GLY A 35 11.96 10.42 -4.15
C GLY A 35 11.54 11.00 -5.51
N TYR A 36 10.59 10.36 -6.19
CA TYR A 36 9.99 10.83 -7.43
C TYR A 36 8.51 11.09 -7.21
N SER A 37 7.99 12.10 -7.91
CA SER A 37 6.54 12.31 -7.98
C SER A 37 5.85 11.18 -8.75
N TYR A 38 4.55 11.00 -8.51
CA TYR A 38 3.76 10.03 -9.27
C TYR A 38 3.86 10.25 -10.78
N GLU A 39 3.77 11.51 -11.25
CA GLU A 39 3.91 11.88 -12.66
C GLU A 39 5.26 11.46 -13.25
N GLU A 40 6.35 11.63 -12.51
CA GLU A 40 7.68 11.20 -12.96
C GLU A 40 7.79 9.67 -13.05
N LEU A 41 7.17 8.93 -12.13
CA LEU A 41 7.14 7.47 -12.19
C LEU A 41 6.23 6.98 -13.32
N GLU A 42 5.11 7.65 -13.56
CA GLU A 42 4.21 7.36 -14.67
C GLU A 42 4.90 7.60 -16.02
N GLU A 43 5.64 8.70 -16.16
CA GLU A 43 6.41 8.99 -17.37
C GLU A 43 7.53 7.96 -17.58
N GLN A 44 8.24 7.57 -16.53
CA GLN A 44 9.24 6.49 -16.58
C GLN A 44 8.61 5.14 -16.95
N ALA A 45 7.41 4.85 -16.45
CA ALA A 45 6.68 3.65 -16.79
C ALA A 45 6.16 3.67 -18.25
N ARG A 46 5.70 4.83 -18.72
CA ARG A 46 5.23 5.04 -20.10
C ARG A 46 6.36 4.91 -21.11
N THR A 47 7.54 5.45 -20.77
CA THR A 47 8.75 5.37 -21.60
C THR A 47 9.49 4.03 -21.45
N GLY A 48 9.17 3.24 -20.42
CA GLY A 48 9.88 2.02 -20.06
C GLY A 48 11.29 2.26 -19.50
N ALA A 49 11.65 3.51 -19.23
CA ALA A 49 12.98 3.94 -18.82
C ALA A 49 13.00 4.37 -17.36
N PHE A 50 12.96 3.41 -16.44
CA PHE A 50 13.10 3.70 -15.01
C PHE A 50 14.52 4.16 -14.67
N LYS A 51 14.62 5.27 -13.95
CA LYS A 51 15.89 5.84 -13.46
C LYS A 51 16.57 4.93 -12.43
N SER A 52 15.82 4.03 -11.78
CA SER A 52 16.34 3.06 -10.81
C SER A 52 15.46 1.81 -10.69
N ALA A 53 16.04 0.70 -10.26
CA ALA A 53 15.31 -0.53 -9.95
C ALA A 53 14.28 -0.32 -8.81
N THR A 54 14.58 0.58 -7.86
CA THR A 54 13.64 0.98 -6.81
C THR A 54 12.42 1.68 -7.39
N ALA A 55 12.60 2.55 -8.39
CA ALA A 55 11.50 3.24 -9.05
C ALA A 55 10.59 2.28 -9.79
N HIS A 56 11.17 1.28 -10.48
CA HIS A 56 10.40 0.23 -11.10
C HIS A 56 9.57 -0.56 -10.08
N ARG A 57 10.16 -0.96 -8.94
CA ARG A 57 9.44 -1.69 -7.88
C ARG A 57 8.34 -0.84 -7.23
N CYS A 58 8.64 0.41 -6.86
CA CYS A 58 7.64 1.32 -6.30
C CYS A 58 6.48 1.55 -7.27
N TRP A 59 6.75 1.68 -8.57
CA TRP A 59 5.70 1.77 -9.57
C TRP A 59 4.79 0.54 -9.60
N HIS A 60 5.34 -0.68 -9.50
CA HIS A 60 4.53 -1.90 -9.43
C HIS A 60 3.65 -1.96 -8.18
N ILE A 61 4.17 -1.52 -7.03
CA ILE A 61 3.42 -1.43 -5.78
C ILE A 61 2.27 -0.44 -5.95
N ILE A 62 2.58 0.79 -6.35
CA ILE A 62 1.62 1.86 -6.63
C ILE A 62 0.54 1.41 -7.61
N LYS A 63 0.92 0.76 -8.72
CA LYS A 63 -0.01 0.23 -9.72
C LYS A 63 -0.91 -0.89 -9.18
N SER A 64 -0.40 -1.70 -8.25
CA SER A 64 -1.18 -2.75 -7.60
C SER A 64 -2.16 -2.18 -6.56
N LEU A 65 -1.88 -0.97 -6.05
CA LEU A 65 -2.76 -0.19 -5.17
C LEU A 65 -3.80 0.64 -5.96
N LEU A 66 -3.53 0.94 -7.24
CA LEU A 66 -4.37 1.74 -8.16
C LEU A 66 -5.67 1.13 -8.72
N PRO A 67 -6.09 -0.16 -8.55
CA PRO A 67 -7.47 -0.52 -8.92
C PRO A 67 -8.52 0.29 -8.13
N TRP A 68 -8.11 1.03 -7.10
CA TRP A 68 -8.91 2.01 -6.38
C TRP A 68 -8.37 3.43 -6.59
N ARG A 69 -9.08 4.20 -7.43
CA ARG A 69 -9.04 5.67 -7.60
C ARG A 69 -7.85 6.30 -8.33
N GLU A 70 -8.22 7.29 -9.14
CA GLU A 70 -7.36 8.25 -9.83
C GLU A 70 -6.28 8.84 -8.91
N PRO A 71 -5.10 9.20 -9.44
CA PRO A 71 -4.06 9.85 -8.65
C PRO A 71 -4.64 11.09 -7.95
N PRO A 72 -4.34 11.32 -6.66
CA PRO A 72 -4.84 12.49 -5.94
C PRO A 72 -4.36 13.77 -6.63
N ALA A 73 -5.30 14.72 -6.77
CA ALA A 73 -5.07 16.06 -7.31
C ALA A 73 -4.26 16.96 -6.35
#